data_AF-A0A0X3Q573-F1
#
_entry.id   AF-A0A0X3Q573-F1
#
_cell.length_a   1.000
_cell.length_b   1.000
_cell.length_c   1.000
_cell.angle_alpha   90.00
_cell.angle_beta   90.00
_cell.angle_gamma   90.00
#
_symmetry.space_group_name_H-M   'P 1'
#
loop_
_entity.id
_entity.type
_entity.pdbx_description
1 polymer ?
#
loop_
_entity_poly.entity_id
_entity_poly.type
_entity_poly.pdbx_seq_one_letter_code
_entity_poly.pdbx_strand_id
1 'polypeptide(L)'
;MAFSRVFATSPVVQWKLAQPQTYLALCAMLTGVLVYLVRFLVAESFSVPLLVHILSWLLLFVSPFLAIYCAEDTASTKLTSLALAFFVPFNLMNLFYEGFFFLFLAVVTFLWIWCESGLSFYDTFHSHLALDLTQTELNPSKLPTFNLVHIRRPVFYVFLLIFSFFGTGNIASINTFDPLSIYCFMTVLNPATMGPMMILKLLCPMAMVGTGYAAIHRICAAHVNTTASRASVNTIQENKIHTTVLLVIANFLAVHFFLMLRDEGSWLDIGSSISHYVIAMAIGLASLLLALAGGWMMGSSTAVHIGRPEGLGKFD
;
A
#
# COMPACT_ATOMS: atom_id res chain seq x y z
N MET A 1 16.34 18.77 13.96
CA MET A 1 16.95 18.03 15.09
C MET A 1 16.25 16.72 15.46
N ALA A 2 14.92 16.58 15.31
CA ALA A 2 14.24 15.30 15.58
C ALA A 2 14.53 14.22 14.50
N PHE A 3 14.50 14.61 13.21
CA PHE A 3 14.81 13.72 12.08
C PHE A 3 16.24 13.15 12.16
N SER A 4 17.21 13.99 12.54
CA SER A 4 18.61 13.55 12.66
C SER A 4 18.83 12.63 13.85
N ARG A 5 18.09 12.74 14.96
CA ARG A 5 18.29 11.84 16.11
C ARG A 5 17.76 10.43 15.85
N VAL A 6 16.65 10.28 15.11
CA VAL A 6 16.12 8.96 14.73
C VAL A 6 17.12 8.20 13.84
N PHE A 7 17.85 8.90 12.98
CA PHE A 7 18.89 8.31 12.14
C PHE A 7 20.31 8.34 12.73
N ALA A 8 20.58 9.14 13.78
CA ALA A 8 21.93 9.29 14.36
C ALA A 8 22.12 8.64 15.74
N THR A 9 21.05 8.27 16.46
CA THR A 9 21.16 7.52 17.74
C THR A 9 20.77 6.06 17.63
N SER A 10 20.31 5.58 16.46
CA SER A 10 20.50 4.17 16.14
C SER A 10 21.99 3.98 15.82
N PRO A 11 22.62 2.87 16.25
CA PRO A 11 23.96 2.57 15.76
C PRO A 11 23.83 2.52 14.24
N VAL A 12 24.38 3.54 13.56
CA VAL A 12 24.53 3.72 12.12
C VAL A 12 23.77 2.65 11.38
N VAL A 13 22.56 2.92 10.86
CA VAL A 13 21.78 2.03 9.96
C VAL A 13 22.68 0.92 9.47
N GLN A 14 22.81 -0.13 10.29
CA GLN A 14 23.75 -1.17 9.98
C GLN A 14 22.87 -1.93 9.02
N TRP A 15 23.02 -1.62 7.73
CA TRP A 15 22.74 -2.56 6.66
C TRP A 15 23.63 -3.77 6.94
N LYS A 16 23.38 -4.48 8.05
CA LYS A 16 23.79 -5.85 8.21
C LYS A 16 23.16 -6.48 6.98
N LEU A 17 24.01 -7.07 6.14
CA LEU A 17 23.60 -7.76 4.91
C LEU A 17 22.48 -8.79 5.15
N ALA A 18 22.21 -9.15 6.41
CA ALA A 18 21.19 -10.06 6.88
C ALA A 18 19.82 -9.41 7.18
N GLN A 19 19.68 -8.08 7.18
CA GLN A 19 18.36 -7.46 7.37
C GLN A 19 17.55 -7.53 6.08
N PRO A 20 16.27 -7.89 6.15
CA PRO A 20 15.53 -8.22 4.94
C PRO A 20 15.25 -7.04 4.01
N GLN A 21 15.17 -5.83 4.56
CA GLN A 21 15.02 -4.60 3.79
C GLN A 21 16.22 -4.35 2.88
N THR A 22 17.40 -4.86 3.24
CA THR A 22 18.61 -4.73 2.42
C THR A 22 18.46 -5.54 1.12
N TYR A 23 17.91 -6.74 1.19
CA TYR A 23 17.65 -7.55 0.00
C TYR A 23 16.61 -6.91 -0.92
N LEU A 24 15.52 -6.38 -0.37
CA LEU A 24 14.51 -5.65 -1.15
C LEU A 24 15.07 -4.37 -1.78
N ALA A 25 15.91 -3.63 -1.07
CA ALA A 25 16.59 -2.45 -1.61
C ALA A 25 17.56 -2.83 -2.74
N LEU A 26 18.32 -3.92 -2.59
CA LEU A 26 19.18 -4.44 -3.66
C LEU A 26 18.37 -4.88 -4.88
N CYS A 27 17.22 -5.54 -4.68
CA CYS A 27 16.28 -5.85 -5.77
C CYS A 27 15.80 -4.57 -6.46
N ALA A 28 15.40 -3.53 -5.71
CA ALA A 28 14.98 -2.26 -6.27
C ALA A 28 16.10 -1.59 -7.10
N MET A 29 17.34 -1.58 -6.60
CA MET A 29 18.49 -1.08 -7.37
C MET A 29 18.73 -1.89 -8.64
N LEU A 30 18.67 -3.22 -8.55
CA LEU A 30 18.81 -4.12 -9.70
C LEU A 30 17.73 -3.84 -10.76
N THR A 31 16.48 -3.62 -10.37
CA THR A 31 15.43 -3.26 -11.34
C THR A 31 15.74 -1.95 -12.06
N GLY A 32 16.28 -0.94 -11.38
CA GLY A 32 16.70 0.31 -12.02
C GLY A 32 17.80 0.09 -13.06
N VAL A 33 18.78 -0.76 -12.76
CA VAL A 33 19.85 -1.13 -13.70
C VAL A 33 19.29 -1.91 -14.89
N LEU A 34 18.38 -2.86 -14.67
CA LEU A 34 17.75 -3.64 -15.74
C LEU A 34 16.94 -2.75 -16.68
N VAL A 35 16.14 -1.83 -16.14
CA VAL A 35 15.34 -0.88 -16.93
C VAL A 35 16.24 0.04 -17.75
N TYR A 36 17.31 0.57 -17.14
CA TYR A 36 18.30 1.37 -17.85
C TYR A 36 18.95 0.57 -18.99
N LEU A 37 19.37 -0.67 -18.73
CA LEU A 37 20.00 -1.55 -19.71
C LEU A 37 19.06 -1.85 -20.88
N VAL A 38 17.80 -2.22 -20.60
CA VAL A 38 16.80 -2.49 -21.65
C VAL A 38 16.62 -1.26 -22.54
N ARG A 39 16.50 -0.06 -21.94
CA ARG A 39 16.34 1.17 -22.69
C ARG A 39 17.55 1.50 -23.55
N PHE A 40 18.75 1.34 -23.00
CA PHE A 40 19.98 1.55 -23.74
C PHE A 40 20.06 0.61 -24.95
N LEU A 41 19.78 -0.68 -24.76
CA LEU A 41 19.79 -1.66 -25.85
C LEU A 41 18.75 -1.37 -26.92
N VAL A 42 17.54 -0.98 -26.51
CA VAL A 42 16.46 -0.63 -27.44
C VAL A 42 16.77 0.64 -28.22
N ALA A 43 17.38 1.65 -27.57
CA ALA A 43 17.82 2.88 -28.23
C ALA A 43 18.88 2.61 -29.31
N GLU A 44 19.80 1.69 -29.05
CA GLU A 44 20.83 1.25 -29.99
C GLU A 44 20.34 0.16 -30.97
N SER A 45 19.04 -0.16 -30.96
CA SER A 45 18.44 -1.20 -31.82
C SER A 45 19.03 -2.61 -31.65
N PHE A 46 19.63 -2.91 -30.49
CA PHE A 46 20.07 -4.24 -30.13
C PHE A 46 18.91 -5.07 -29.54
N SER A 47 19.01 -6.39 -29.69
CA SER A 47 18.06 -7.31 -29.05
C SER A 47 18.27 -7.36 -27.53
N VAL A 48 17.16 -7.44 -26.80
CA VAL A 48 17.21 -7.60 -25.34
C VAL A 48 17.61 -9.04 -24.99
N PRO A 49 18.64 -9.27 -24.15
CA PRO A 49 19.06 -10.61 -23.76
C PRO A 49 17.98 -11.36 -22.99
N LEU A 50 17.85 -12.66 -23.24
CA LEU A 50 16.91 -13.55 -22.53
C LEU A 50 17.08 -13.51 -21.00
N LEU A 51 18.32 -13.34 -20.52
CA LEU A 51 18.63 -13.24 -19.09
C LEU A 51 17.88 -12.09 -18.41
N VAL A 52 17.71 -10.95 -19.10
CA VAL A 52 16.98 -9.79 -18.57
C VAL A 52 15.51 -10.13 -18.37
N HIS A 53 14.90 -10.84 -19.31
CA HIS A 53 13.51 -11.29 -19.19
C HIS A 53 13.34 -12.25 -18.01
N ILE A 54 14.21 -13.26 -17.89
CA ILE A 54 14.17 -14.23 -16.79
C ILE A 54 14.31 -13.53 -15.43
N LEU A 55 15.27 -12.61 -15.30
CA LEU A 55 15.47 -11.84 -14.07
C LEU A 55 14.27 -10.94 -13.74
N SER A 56 13.69 -10.28 -14.74
CA SER A 56 12.53 -9.40 -14.54
C SER A 56 11.31 -10.19 -14.06
N TRP A 57 11.03 -11.34 -14.68
CA TRP A 57 9.96 -12.24 -14.24
C TRP A 57 10.20 -12.78 -12.83
N LEU A 58 11.43 -13.16 -12.50
CA LEU A 58 11.78 -13.63 -11.17
C LEU A 58 11.58 -12.51 -10.12
N LEU A 59 12.06 -11.31 -10.39
CA LEU A 59 11.93 -10.16 -9.47
C LEU A 59 10.47 -9.75 -9.24
N LEU A 60 9.62 -9.87 -10.27
CA LEU A 60 8.18 -9.60 -10.16
C LEU A 60 7.51 -10.50 -9.11
N PHE A 61 7.83 -11.80 -9.10
CA PHE A 61 7.23 -12.74 -8.16
C PHE A 61 7.95 -12.78 -6.81
N VAL A 62 9.28 -12.67 -6.79
CA VAL A 62 10.06 -12.78 -5.54
C VAL A 62 9.82 -11.59 -4.61
N SER A 63 9.62 -10.38 -5.13
CA SER A 63 9.52 -9.18 -4.30
C SER A 63 8.36 -9.18 -3.29
N PRO A 64 7.11 -9.56 -3.63
CA PRO A 64 6.03 -9.63 -2.65
C PRO A 64 6.23 -10.76 -1.62
N PHE A 65 6.75 -11.92 -2.04
CA PHE A 65 7.02 -13.04 -1.13
C PHE A 65 8.09 -12.68 -0.10
N LEU A 66 9.15 -12.01 -0.55
CA LEU A 66 10.22 -11.56 0.32
C LEU A 66 9.66 -10.60 1.38
N ALA A 67 8.81 -9.65 0.98
CA ALA A 67 8.24 -8.68 1.93
C ALA A 67 7.36 -9.31 3.03
N ILE A 68 6.66 -10.41 2.73
CA ILE A 68 5.87 -11.17 3.71
C ILE A 68 6.77 -11.98 4.64
N TYR A 69 7.76 -12.70 4.09
CA TYR A 69 8.66 -13.55 4.87
C TYR A 69 9.56 -12.74 5.83
N CYS A 70 9.82 -11.51 5.44
CA CYS A 70 10.74 -10.60 6.12
C CYS A 70 10.08 -9.68 7.15
N ALA A 71 8.80 -9.87 7.44
CA ALA A 71 8.04 -8.99 8.30
C ALA A 71 8.46 -9.17 9.78
N GLU A 72 9.37 -8.31 10.25
CA GLU A 72 9.50 -8.01 11.68
C GLU A 72 8.27 -7.21 12.16
N ASP A 73 7.94 -7.28 13.46
CA ASP A 73 6.69 -6.71 14.00
C ASP A 73 6.67 -5.17 14.12
N THR A 74 7.75 -4.48 13.73
CA THR A 74 7.87 -3.02 13.88
C THR A 74 7.26 -2.26 12.70
N ALA A 75 6.61 -1.13 12.96
CA ALA A 75 5.95 -0.32 11.92
C ALA A 75 6.89 0.11 10.79
N SER A 76 8.06 0.65 11.13
CA SER A 76 9.06 1.10 10.16
C SER A 76 9.51 -0.02 9.23
N THR A 77 9.82 -1.18 9.79
CA THR A 77 10.41 -2.28 9.03
C THR A 77 9.41 -2.87 8.05
N LYS A 78 8.16 -3.03 8.50
CA LYS A 78 7.06 -3.56 7.69
C LYS A 78 6.57 -2.59 6.61
N LEU A 79 6.45 -1.30 6.94
CA LEU A 79 6.07 -0.29 5.95
C LEU A 79 7.15 -0.14 4.87
N THR A 80 8.43 -0.12 5.27
CA THR A 80 9.55 0.00 4.33
C THR A 80 9.69 -1.24 3.45
N SER A 81 9.53 -2.45 4.02
CA SER A 81 9.59 -3.68 3.23
C SER A 81 8.46 -3.73 2.19
N LEU A 82 7.23 -3.40 2.57
CA LEU A 82 6.10 -3.38 1.62
C LEU A 82 6.22 -2.27 0.58
N ALA A 83 6.69 -1.08 0.95
CA ALA A 83 6.93 0.00 0.00
C ALA A 83 7.96 -0.42 -1.06
N LEU A 84 9.07 -1.05 -0.65
CA LEU A 84 10.07 -1.59 -1.58
C LEU A 84 9.51 -2.74 -2.43
N ALA A 85 8.69 -3.61 -1.83
CA ALA A 85 8.07 -4.74 -2.52
C ALA A 85 7.12 -4.32 -3.65
N PHE A 86 6.39 -3.22 -3.47
CA PHE A 86 5.57 -2.63 -4.52
C PHE A 86 6.38 -1.77 -5.50
N PHE A 87 7.48 -1.18 -5.04
CA PHE A 87 8.38 -0.41 -5.90
C PHE A 87 9.10 -1.28 -6.93
N VAL A 88 9.55 -2.48 -6.58
CA VAL A 88 10.23 -3.41 -7.50
C VAL A 88 9.44 -3.70 -8.79
N PRO A 89 8.19 -4.23 -8.74
CA PRO A 89 7.39 -4.48 -9.93
C PRO A 89 7.02 -3.18 -10.64
N PHE A 90 6.69 -2.12 -9.90
CA PHE A 90 6.39 -0.82 -10.48
C PHE A 90 7.58 -0.25 -11.29
N ASN A 91 8.79 -0.36 -10.75
CA ASN A 91 10.00 0.15 -11.38
C ASN A 91 10.40 -0.68 -12.61
N LEU A 92 10.18 -2.00 -12.61
CA LEU A 92 10.35 -2.80 -13.84
C LEU A 92 9.43 -2.35 -14.98
N MET A 93 8.30 -1.71 -14.66
CA MET A 93 7.29 -1.25 -15.62
C MET A 93 7.29 0.28 -15.83
N ASN A 94 8.31 0.97 -15.33
CA ASN A 94 8.37 2.44 -15.22
C ASN A 94 8.88 3.13 -16.52
N LEU A 95 8.24 4.25 -16.85
CA LEU A 95 8.78 5.29 -17.73
C LEU A 95 9.60 6.33 -16.95
N PHE A 96 10.92 6.13 -16.80
CA PHE A 96 11.90 6.91 -16.00
C PHE A 96 11.37 7.86 -14.89
N TYR A 97 10.63 8.90 -15.25
CA TYR A 97 10.01 9.87 -14.34
C TYR A 97 8.96 9.25 -13.39
N GLU A 98 8.26 8.19 -13.77
CA GLU A 98 7.21 7.58 -12.93
C GLU A 98 7.79 6.97 -11.65
N GLY A 99 9.03 6.50 -11.67
CA GLY A 99 9.73 5.98 -10.49
C GLY A 99 9.84 7.03 -9.38
N PHE A 100 10.14 8.28 -9.74
CA PHE A 100 10.20 9.39 -8.77
C PHE A 100 8.82 9.71 -8.19
N PHE A 101 7.77 9.61 -8.99
CA PHE A 101 6.40 9.79 -8.51
C PHE A 101 6.06 8.77 -7.40
N PHE A 102 6.39 7.48 -7.59
CA PHE A 102 6.16 6.46 -6.58
C PHE A 102 6.91 6.78 -5.28
N LEU A 103 8.20 7.15 -5.38
CA LEU A 103 9.01 7.48 -4.21
C LEU A 103 8.46 8.70 -3.46
N PHE A 104 8.02 9.72 -4.19
CA PHE A 104 7.37 10.90 -3.59
C PHE A 104 6.05 10.52 -2.90
N LEU A 105 5.23 9.70 -3.56
CA LEU A 105 3.99 9.17 -2.98
C LEU A 105 4.25 8.36 -1.71
N ALA A 106 5.34 7.58 -1.67
CA ALA A 106 5.75 6.82 -0.50
C ALA A 106 6.06 7.78 0.66
N VAL A 107 6.89 8.81 0.42
CA VAL A 107 7.23 9.83 1.43
C VAL A 107 5.97 10.53 1.94
N VAL A 108 5.06 10.95 1.05
CA VAL A 108 3.78 11.57 1.44
C VAL A 108 2.94 10.63 2.30
N THR A 109 2.89 9.34 1.96
CA THR A 109 2.16 8.33 2.73
C THR A 109 2.76 8.15 4.12
N PHE A 110 4.10 8.10 4.25
CA PHE A 110 4.78 7.99 5.54
C PHE A 110 4.56 9.24 6.41
N LEU A 111 4.61 10.43 5.81
CA LEU A 111 4.31 11.68 6.50
C LEU A 111 2.85 11.73 6.95
N TRP A 112 1.92 11.24 6.12
CA TRP A 112 0.52 11.13 6.48
C TRP A 112 0.30 10.20 7.67
N ILE A 113 0.94 9.03 7.69
CA ILE A 113 0.91 8.10 8.83
C ILE A 113 1.40 8.79 10.10
N TRP A 114 2.53 9.50 10.02
CA TRP A 114 3.07 10.24 11.15
C TRP A 114 2.10 11.31 11.67
N CYS A 115 1.57 12.16 10.80
CA CYS A 115 0.61 13.19 11.16
C CYS A 115 -0.66 12.62 11.80
N GLU A 116 -1.17 11.49 11.31
CA GLU A 116 -2.40 10.85 11.83
C GLU A 116 -2.18 10.08 13.13
N SER A 117 -0.95 9.65 13.41
CA SER A 117 -0.61 8.95 14.65
C SER A 117 -0.64 9.87 15.88
N GLY A 118 -0.35 11.17 15.71
CA GLY A 118 -0.27 12.14 16.82
C GLY A 118 0.88 11.88 17.80
N LEU A 119 1.81 10.99 17.47
CA LEU A 119 2.93 10.57 18.30
C LEU A 119 4.24 11.25 17.87
N SER A 120 5.27 11.14 18.71
CA SER A 120 6.64 11.43 18.29
C SER A 120 7.01 10.52 17.13
N PHE A 121 7.77 11.04 16.16
CA PHE A 121 8.20 10.29 14.97
C PHE A 121 8.83 8.94 15.34
N TYR A 122 9.66 8.93 16.40
CA TYR A 122 10.28 7.71 16.89
C TYR A 122 9.23 6.67 17.34
N ASP A 123 8.26 7.09 18.15
CA ASP A 123 7.24 6.20 18.71
C ASP A 123 6.30 5.66 17.63
N THR A 124 5.93 6.48 16.63
CA THR A 124 5.12 6.04 15.49
C THR A 124 5.78 4.89 14.73
N PHE A 125 7.08 5.00 14.46
CA PHE A 125 7.80 4.08 13.59
C PHE A 125 8.48 2.93 14.34
N HIS A 126 8.59 3.02 15.67
CA HIS A 126 9.00 1.92 16.56
C HIS A 126 7.83 1.15 17.19
N SER A 127 6.57 1.57 16.97
CA SER A 127 5.42 0.85 17.52
C SER A 127 5.37 -0.58 16.99
N HIS A 128 5.11 -1.54 17.87
CA HIS A 128 4.84 -2.93 17.52
C HIS A 128 3.40 -3.08 16.99
N LEU A 129 3.24 -3.70 15.82
CA LEU A 129 1.94 -3.87 15.15
C LEU A 129 1.15 -5.09 15.62
N ALA A 130 1.72 -5.92 16.50
CA ALA A 130 1.03 -7.08 17.06
C ALA A 130 -0.14 -6.60 17.94
N LEU A 131 -1.36 -6.89 17.50
CA LEU A 131 -2.56 -6.74 18.33
C LEU A 131 -2.84 -8.08 18.99
N ASP A 132 -2.54 -8.18 20.29
CA ASP A 132 -3.07 -9.27 21.11
C ASP A 132 -4.59 -9.11 21.22
N LEU A 133 -5.31 -9.84 20.36
CA LEU A 133 -6.76 -9.96 20.41
C LEU A 133 -7.16 -10.81 21.61
N THR A 134 -7.03 -10.26 22.81
CA THR A 134 -7.74 -10.81 23.96
C THR A 134 -9.22 -10.52 23.76
N GLN A 135 -9.99 -11.58 23.48
CA GLN A 135 -11.44 -11.54 23.39
C GLN A 135 -11.99 -11.17 24.77
N THR A 136 -12.24 -9.88 24.98
CA THR A 136 -12.97 -9.41 26.15
C THR A 136 -14.41 -9.17 25.72
N GLU A 137 -15.38 -9.66 26.50
CA GLU A 137 -16.81 -9.58 26.24
C GLU A 137 -17.28 -8.17 25.83
N LEU A 138 -18.11 -8.13 24.79
CA LEU A 138 -18.65 -6.92 24.17
C LEU A 138 -19.72 -6.32 25.09
N ASN A 139 -19.47 -5.18 25.74
CA ASN A 139 -20.53 -4.44 26.43
C ASN A 139 -21.29 -3.57 25.41
N PRO A 140 -22.55 -3.88 25.06
CA PRO A 140 -23.31 -3.19 24.00
C PRO A 140 -23.85 -1.81 24.41
N SER A 141 -23.53 -1.32 25.62
CA SER A 141 -24.20 -0.16 26.24
C SER A 141 -23.53 1.19 25.97
N LYS A 142 -22.40 1.25 25.26
CA LYS A 142 -21.76 2.51 24.87
C LYS A 142 -21.92 2.74 23.38
N LEU A 143 -22.76 3.71 23.02
CA LEU A 143 -22.84 4.23 21.65
C LEU A 143 -21.44 4.75 21.25
N PRO A 144 -20.89 4.33 20.09
CA PRO A 144 -19.61 4.85 19.65
C PRO A 144 -19.71 6.36 19.43
N THR A 145 -18.82 7.12 20.05
CA THR A 145 -18.74 8.57 19.85
C THR A 145 -18.12 8.85 18.48
N PHE A 146 -18.92 9.38 17.56
CA PHE A 146 -18.44 9.76 16.24
C PHE A 146 -17.58 11.02 16.32
N ASN A 147 -16.29 10.89 16.01
CA ASN A 147 -15.34 11.99 15.93
C ASN A 147 -14.99 12.33 14.45
N LEU A 148 -14.57 13.58 14.20
CA LEU A 148 -14.09 14.07 12.89
C LEU A 148 -12.95 13.22 12.31
N VAL A 149 -12.17 12.55 13.16
CA VAL A 149 -11.11 11.61 12.75
C VAL A 149 -11.68 10.47 11.87
N HIS A 150 -12.92 10.04 12.12
CA HIS A 150 -13.58 8.99 11.33
C HIS A 150 -13.94 9.42 9.91
N ILE A 151 -14.05 10.72 9.65
CA ILE A 151 -14.23 11.28 8.30
C ILE A 151 -12.88 11.61 7.67
N ARG A 152 -12.00 12.26 8.43
CA ARG A 152 -10.72 12.76 7.94
C ARG A 152 -9.87 11.66 7.29
N ARG A 153 -9.67 10.54 8.00
CA ARG A 153 -8.78 9.45 7.52
C ARG A 153 -9.28 8.82 6.21
N PRO A 154 -10.56 8.40 6.08
CA PRO A 154 -11.08 7.92 4.79
C PRO A 154 -11.02 8.95 3.65
N VAL A 155 -11.26 10.23 3.92
CA VAL A 155 -11.19 11.28 2.89
C VAL A 155 -9.76 11.41 2.35
N PHE A 156 -8.75 11.52 3.23
CA PHE A 156 -7.36 11.56 2.81
C PHE A 156 -6.92 10.28 2.09
N TYR A 157 -7.41 9.12 2.54
CA TYR A 157 -7.15 7.84 1.87
C TYR A 157 -7.69 7.83 0.43
N VAL A 158 -8.96 8.17 0.23
CA VAL A 158 -9.58 8.23 -1.11
C VAL A 158 -8.87 9.27 -1.99
N PHE A 159 -8.51 10.43 -1.43
CA PHE A 159 -7.74 11.45 -2.16
C PHE A 159 -6.39 10.92 -2.64
N LEU A 160 -5.61 10.28 -1.75
CA LEU A 160 -4.32 9.72 -2.10
C LEU A 160 -4.44 8.54 -3.08
N LEU A 161 -5.51 7.76 -3.00
CA LEU A 161 -5.80 6.71 -3.98
C LEU A 161 -6.07 7.29 -5.37
N ILE A 162 -6.94 8.30 -5.47
CA ILE A 162 -7.21 9.01 -6.74
C ILE A 162 -5.91 9.60 -7.29
N PHE A 163 -5.10 10.25 -6.44
CA PHE A 163 -3.81 10.81 -6.82
C PHE A 163 -2.84 9.72 -7.31
N SER A 164 -2.80 8.56 -6.65
CA SER A 164 -1.97 7.42 -7.06
C SER A 164 -2.41 6.81 -8.39
N PHE A 165 -3.72 6.79 -8.67
CA PHE A 165 -4.29 6.29 -9.92
C PHE A 165 -3.91 7.22 -11.09
N PHE A 166 -4.14 8.53 -10.98
CA PHE A 166 -3.89 9.49 -12.05
C PHE A 166 -2.42 9.91 -12.19
N GLY A 167 -1.64 9.89 -11.11
CA GLY A 167 -0.27 10.38 -11.09
C GLY A 167 0.75 9.49 -11.84
N THR A 168 0.37 8.27 -12.21
CA THR A 168 1.19 7.38 -13.06
C THR A 168 1.17 7.75 -14.54
N GLY A 169 0.59 8.90 -14.91
CA GLY A 169 0.89 9.67 -16.12
C GLY A 169 0.35 9.13 -17.45
N ASN A 170 0.11 7.81 -17.56
CA ASN A 170 -0.11 7.17 -18.86
C ASN A 170 -1.48 6.46 -19.01
N ILE A 171 -2.43 6.72 -18.10
CA ILE A 171 -3.65 5.90 -17.94
C ILE A 171 -4.93 6.63 -18.39
N ALA A 172 -4.90 7.96 -18.55
CA ALA A 172 -6.08 8.72 -19.01
C ALA A 172 -6.59 8.30 -20.41
N SER A 173 -5.76 7.59 -21.17
CA SER A 173 -6.10 7.00 -22.46
C SER A 173 -5.31 5.70 -22.63
N ILE A 174 -6.00 4.56 -22.78
CA ILE A 174 -5.41 3.25 -23.09
C ILE A 174 -4.53 3.32 -24.36
N ASN A 175 -4.78 4.28 -25.25
CA ASN A 175 -3.99 4.54 -26.46
C ASN A 175 -2.61 5.18 -26.18
N THR A 176 -2.33 5.61 -24.95
CA THR A 176 -1.03 6.18 -24.55
C THR A 176 -0.09 5.13 -23.96
N PHE A 177 -0.54 3.88 -23.88
CA PHE A 177 0.27 2.79 -23.37
C PHE A 177 1.53 2.62 -24.24
N ASP A 178 2.68 2.94 -23.65
CA ASP A 178 3.98 2.79 -24.29
C ASP A 178 4.48 1.35 -24.10
N PRO A 179 4.63 0.54 -25.17
CA PRO A 179 5.12 -0.83 -25.08
C PRO A 179 6.51 -0.93 -24.47
N LEU A 180 7.31 0.16 -24.49
CA LEU A 180 8.62 0.23 -23.85
C LEU A 180 8.56 -0.07 -22.34
N SER A 181 7.42 0.19 -21.70
CA SER A 181 7.22 -0.10 -20.28
C SER A 181 7.21 -1.59 -19.94
N ILE A 182 6.98 -2.49 -20.91
CA ILE A 182 6.92 -3.95 -20.66
C ILE A 182 8.14 -4.69 -21.27
N TYR A 183 9.05 -3.98 -21.94
CA TYR A 183 10.20 -4.60 -22.61
C TYR A 183 11.19 -5.30 -21.66
N CYS A 184 11.13 -5.03 -20.36
CA CYS A 184 11.84 -5.86 -19.37
C CYS A 184 11.33 -7.31 -19.36
N PHE A 185 10.07 -7.57 -19.67
CA PHE A 185 9.43 -8.89 -19.61
C PHE A 185 9.29 -9.58 -20.96
N MET A 186 8.91 -8.81 -21.98
CA MET A 186 8.69 -9.33 -23.33
C MET A 186 8.82 -8.22 -24.38
N THR A 187 9.39 -8.58 -25.53
CA THR A 187 9.54 -7.69 -26.68
C THR A 187 8.47 -7.94 -27.76
N VAL A 188 7.81 -9.10 -27.73
CA VAL A 188 6.70 -9.43 -28.64
C VAL A 188 5.39 -8.97 -28.02
N LEU A 189 4.61 -8.21 -28.79
CA LEU A 189 3.31 -7.70 -28.36
C LEU A 189 2.35 -8.87 -28.10
N ASN A 190 1.92 -9.02 -26.85
CA ASN A 190 0.87 -9.96 -26.46
C ASN A 190 -0.15 -9.27 -25.55
N PRO A 191 -1.29 -8.79 -26.09
CA PRO A 191 -2.29 -8.05 -25.32
C PRO A 191 -2.81 -8.81 -24.10
N ALA A 192 -2.91 -10.14 -24.17
CA ALA A 192 -3.41 -10.97 -23.08
C ALA A 192 -2.48 -10.96 -21.86
N THR A 193 -1.16 -10.81 -22.06
CA THR A 193 -0.19 -10.73 -20.94
C THR A 193 0.13 -9.30 -20.55
N MET A 194 0.13 -8.37 -21.52
CA MET A 194 0.44 -6.96 -21.28
C MET A 194 -0.66 -6.23 -20.49
N GLY A 195 -1.92 -6.55 -20.75
CA GLY A 195 -3.06 -5.97 -20.02
C GLY A 195 -2.98 -6.20 -18.50
N PRO A 196 -2.84 -7.44 -18.02
CA PRO A 196 -2.66 -7.73 -16.59
C PRO A 196 -1.44 -7.05 -15.97
N MET A 197 -0.32 -6.93 -16.69
CA MET A 197 0.87 -6.20 -16.18
C MET A 197 0.59 -4.71 -16.00
N MET A 198 -0.17 -4.10 -16.91
CA MET A 198 -0.58 -2.70 -16.77
C MET A 198 -1.51 -2.50 -15.56
N ILE A 199 -2.44 -3.43 -15.32
CA ILE A 199 -3.28 -3.40 -14.12
C ILE A 199 -2.40 -3.56 -12.86
N LEU A 200 -1.41 -4.46 -12.87
CA LEU A 200 -0.48 -4.62 -11.75
C LEU A 200 0.33 -3.34 -11.50
N LYS A 201 0.85 -2.70 -12.55
CA LYS A 201 1.56 -1.41 -12.47
C LYS A 201 0.71 -0.35 -11.78
N LEU A 202 -0.58 -0.27 -12.11
CA LEU A 202 -1.53 0.65 -11.49
C LEU A 202 -1.80 0.31 -10.02
N LEU A 203 -1.91 -0.98 -9.69
CA LEU A 203 -2.21 -1.42 -8.33
C LEU A 203 -1.05 -1.18 -7.36
N CYS A 204 0.21 -1.20 -7.80
CA CYS A 204 1.37 -1.02 -6.92
C CYS A 204 1.34 0.28 -6.07
N PRO A 205 1.23 1.49 -6.64
CA PRO A 205 1.17 2.72 -5.85
C PRO A 205 -0.11 2.81 -5.02
N MET A 206 -1.25 2.32 -5.54
CA MET A 206 -2.51 2.28 -4.79
C MET A 206 -2.41 1.36 -3.56
N ALA A 207 -1.77 0.20 -3.70
CA ALA A 207 -1.58 -0.76 -2.62
C ALA A 207 -0.67 -0.25 -1.51
N MET A 208 0.36 0.53 -1.86
CA MET A 208 1.19 1.24 -0.88
C MET A 208 0.37 2.25 -0.05
N VAL A 209 -0.55 2.98 -0.68
CA VAL A 209 -1.46 3.88 0.05
C VAL A 209 -2.42 3.07 0.95
N GLY A 210 -2.90 1.92 0.46
CA GLY A 210 -3.71 0.96 1.23
C GLY A 210 -3.02 0.42 2.48
N THR A 211 -1.74 0.04 2.38
CA THR A 211 -0.95 -0.39 3.55
C THR A 211 -0.72 0.75 4.53
N GLY A 212 -0.51 1.97 4.05
CA GLY A 212 -0.41 3.16 4.90
C GLY A 212 -1.70 3.45 5.69
N TYR A 213 -2.86 3.35 5.05
CA TYR A 213 -4.15 3.49 5.72
C TYR A 213 -4.36 2.43 6.80
N ALA A 214 -4.04 1.17 6.51
CA ALA A 214 -4.09 0.09 7.48
C ALA A 214 -3.10 0.31 8.65
N ALA A 215 -1.91 0.81 8.37
CA ALA A 215 -0.91 1.10 9.39
C ALA A 215 -1.38 2.19 10.36
N ILE A 216 -2.04 3.25 9.89
CA ILE A 216 -2.62 4.29 10.77
C ILE A 216 -3.56 3.65 11.80
N HIS A 217 -4.47 2.78 11.38
CA HIS A 217 -5.40 2.12 12.29
C HIS A 217 -4.69 1.21 13.29
N ARG A 218 -3.68 0.46 12.85
CA ARG A 218 -2.91 -0.45 13.72
C ARG A 218 -2.06 0.31 14.74
N ILE A 219 -1.36 1.35 14.32
CA ILE A 219 -0.51 2.17 15.20
C ILE A 219 -1.36 2.89 16.24
N CYS A 220 -2.49 3.49 15.82
CA CYS A 220 -3.42 4.13 16.75
C CYS A 220 -4.01 3.13 17.74
N ALA A 221 -4.41 1.94 17.26
CA ALA A 221 -4.92 0.87 18.11
C ALA A 221 -3.88 0.38 19.12
N ALA A 222 -2.63 0.19 18.69
CA ALA A 222 -1.53 -0.25 19.56
C ALA A 222 -1.27 0.76 20.70
N HIS A 223 -1.29 2.07 20.40
CA HIS A 223 -1.11 3.12 21.41
C HIS A 223 -2.23 3.15 22.45
N VAL A 224 -3.50 3.02 22.02
CA VAL A 224 -4.65 3.00 22.94
C VAL A 224 -4.58 1.79 23.86
N ASN A 225 -4.16 0.62 23.37
CA ASN A 225 -4.02 -0.59 24.18
C ASN A 225 -2.98 -0.46 25.31
N THR A 226 -1.87 0.24 25.09
CA THR A 226 -0.85 0.47 26.12
C THR A 226 -1.37 1.32 27.30
N THR A 227 -2.38 2.17 27.06
CA THR A 227 -2.93 3.08 28.09
C THR A 227 -4.17 2.53 28.80
N ALA A 228 -4.86 1.52 28.23
CA ALA A 228 -6.07 0.95 28.82
C ALA A 228 -6.27 -0.54 28.48
N SER A 229 -6.27 -1.39 29.52
CA SER A 229 -6.52 -2.85 29.49
C SER A 229 -7.89 -3.31 28.93
N ARG A 230 -8.70 -2.44 28.33
CA ARG A 230 -10.06 -2.74 27.79
C ARG A 230 -10.26 -2.36 26.31
N ALA A 231 -9.18 -2.06 25.59
CA ALA A 231 -9.25 -1.39 24.29
C ALA A 231 -9.47 -2.30 23.06
N SER A 232 -9.26 -3.62 23.17
CA SER A 232 -9.39 -4.58 22.06
C SER A 232 -10.77 -4.53 21.36
N VAL A 233 -11.87 -4.47 22.11
CA VAL A 233 -13.24 -4.42 21.55
C VAL A 233 -13.52 -3.11 20.79
N ASN A 234 -12.98 -1.99 21.27
CA ASN A 234 -13.19 -0.67 20.65
C ASN A 234 -12.52 -0.62 19.27
N THR A 235 -11.38 -1.29 19.08
CA THR A 235 -10.63 -1.28 17.81
C THR A 235 -11.40 -1.92 16.64
N ILE A 236 -12.11 -3.03 16.88
CA ILE A 236 -12.91 -3.70 15.83
C ILE A 236 -14.07 -2.81 15.43
N GLN A 237 -14.73 -2.16 16.40
CA GLN A 237 -15.85 -1.27 16.13
C GLN A 237 -15.39 0.02 15.43
N GLU A 238 -14.26 0.59 15.82
CA GLU A 238 -13.68 1.77 15.15
C GLU A 238 -13.28 1.46 13.70
N ASN A 239 -12.67 0.31 13.44
CA ASN A 239 -12.35 -0.14 12.08
C ASN A 239 -13.61 -0.31 11.22
N LYS A 240 -14.71 -0.79 11.80
CA LYS A 240 -16.01 -0.87 11.10
C LYS A 240 -16.52 0.52 10.73
N ILE A 241 -16.50 1.48 11.65
CA ILE A 241 -16.93 2.86 11.37
C ILE A 241 -16.10 3.47 10.24
N HIS A 242 -14.77 3.33 10.29
CA HIS A 242 -13.88 3.81 9.23
C HIS A 242 -14.18 3.17 7.87
N THR A 243 -14.44 1.86 7.83
CA THR A 243 -14.79 1.14 6.60
C THR A 243 -16.17 1.57 6.07
N THR A 244 -17.14 1.78 6.95
CA THR A 244 -18.47 2.29 6.57
C THR A 244 -18.38 3.70 5.98
N VAL A 245 -17.65 4.62 6.63
CA VAL A 245 -17.47 5.99 6.12
C VAL A 245 -16.72 5.98 4.78
N LEU A 246 -15.69 5.15 4.64
CA LEU A 246 -15.00 4.94 3.36
C LEU A 246 -15.97 4.52 2.25
N LEU A 247 -16.84 3.54 2.53
CA LEU A 247 -17.83 3.08 1.55
C LEU A 247 -18.84 4.18 1.19
N VAL A 248 -19.28 4.98 2.18
CA VAL A 248 -20.16 6.12 1.92
C VAL A 248 -19.50 7.15 1.00
N ILE A 249 -18.24 7.51 1.26
CA ILE A 249 -17.48 8.45 0.42
C ILE A 249 -17.30 7.90 -1.00
N ALA A 250 -16.96 6.62 -1.13
CA ALA A 250 -16.80 5.96 -2.43
C ALA A 250 -18.11 5.96 -3.24
N ASN A 251 -19.24 5.64 -2.60
CA ASN A 251 -20.55 5.69 -3.27
C ASN A 251 -20.97 7.12 -3.61
N PHE A 252 -20.70 8.09 -2.73
CA PHE A 252 -20.96 9.50 -3.01
C PHE A 252 -20.20 9.96 -4.27
N LEU A 253 -18.92 9.60 -4.39
CA LEU A 253 -18.11 9.89 -5.57
C LEU A 253 -18.69 9.23 -6.83
N ALA A 254 -19.12 7.97 -6.75
CA ALA A 254 -19.74 7.26 -7.87
C ALA A 254 -21.06 7.91 -8.30
N VAL A 255 -21.94 8.27 -7.36
CA VAL A 255 -23.21 8.97 -7.66
C VAL A 255 -22.95 10.35 -8.26
N HIS A 256 -21.94 11.07 -7.79
CA HIS A 256 -21.57 12.37 -8.36
C HIS A 256 -21.21 12.24 -9.86
N PHE A 257 -20.37 11.27 -10.23
CA PHE A 257 -20.04 11.04 -11.64
C PHE A 257 -21.20 10.44 -12.45
N PHE A 258 -22.07 9.65 -11.82
CA PHE A 258 -23.30 9.17 -12.45
C PHE A 258 -24.21 10.33 -12.87
N LEU A 259 -24.38 11.33 -11.99
CA LEU A 259 -25.18 12.53 -12.29
C LEU A 259 -24.53 13.45 -13.32
N MET A 260 -23.23 13.28 -13.61
CA MET A 260 -22.51 14.02 -14.66
C MET A 260 -22.46 13.26 -15.99
N LEU A 261 -23.14 12.12 -16.12
CA LEU A 261 -23.26 11.43 -17.39
C LEU A 261 -23.94 12.34 -18.43
N ARG A 262 -23.41 12.31 -19.64
CA ARG A 262 -23.94 13.07 -20.78
C ARG A 262 -24.52 12.10 -21.80
N ASP A 263 -25.78 12.32 -22.16
CA ASP A 263 -26.48 11.58 -23.21
C ASP A 263 -26.48 12.34 -24.56
N GLU A 264 -26.06 13.60 -24.56
CA GLU A 264 -26.06 14.50 -25.72
C GLU A 264 -24.68 15.13 -25.91
N GLY A 265 -24.33 15.44 -27.16
CA GLY A 265 -23.06 16.10 -27.53
C GLY A 265 -22.18 15.22 -28.43
N SER A 266 -20.86 15.44 -28.38
CA SER A 266 -19.93 14.65 -29.20
C SER A 266 -19.77 13.23 -28.64
N TRP A 267 -19.49 12.25 -29.51
CA TRP A 267 -19.17 10.88 -29.10
C TRP A 267 -18.01 10.80 -28.09
N LEU A 268 -17.06 11.73 -28.18
CA LEU A 268 -15.94 11.84 -27.25
C LEU A 268 -16.41 12.28 -25.86
N ASP A 269 -17.31 13.25 -25.79
CA ASP A 269 -17.85 13.75 -24.52
C ASP A 269 -18.69 12.68 -23.82
N ILE A 270 -19.53 11.97 -24.58
CA ILE A 270 -20.32 10.85 -24.09
C ILE A 270 -19.38 9.76 -23.54
N GLY A 271 -18.41 9.31 -24.34
CA GLY A 271 -17.45 8.28 -23.93
C GLY A 271 -16.57 8.68 -22.74
N SER A 272 -16.20 9.96 -22.66
CA SER A 272 -15.45 10.51 -21.53
C SER A 272 -16.28 10.50 -20.24
N SER A 273 -17.54 10.93 -20.29
CA SER A 273 -18.43 10.91 -19.12
C SER A 273 -18.63 9.49 -18.58
N ILE A 274 -18.81 8.51 -19.46
CA ILE A 274 -18.93 7.09 -19.10
C ILE A 274 -17.64 6.60 -18.45
N SER A 275 -16.48 6.95 -19.03
CA SER A 275 -15.17 6.53 -18.52
C SER A 275 -14.91 7.11 -17.12
N HIS A 276 -15.23 8.38 -16.86
CA HIS A 276 -15.12 8.98 -15.54
C HIS A 276 -15.99 8.25 -14.50
N TYR A 277 -17.23 7.89 -14.85
CA TYR A 277 -18.10 7.11 -13.97
C TYR A 277 -17.54 5.72 -13.65
N VAL A 278 -17.08 4.99 -14.68
CA VAL A 278 -16.48 3.66 -14.51
C VAL A 278 -15.20 3.73 -13.66
N ILE A 279 -14.36 4.73 -13.88
CA ILE A 279 -13.14 4.96 -13.07
C ILE A 279 -13.53 5.23 -11.61
N ALA A 280 -14.54 6.07 -11.36
CA ALA A 280 -15.00 6.35 -9.99
C ALA A 280 -15.50 5.09 -9.27
N MET A 281 -16.29 4.24 -9.96
CA MET A 281 -16.71 2.94 -9.42
C MET A 281 -15.53 2.01 -9.16
N ALA A 282 -14.58 1.92 -10.10
CA ALA A 282 -13.40 1.07 -9.98
C ALA A 282 -12.50 1.52 -8.82
N ILE A 283 -12.26 2.82 -8.65
CA ILE A 283 -11.53 3.38 -7.51
C ILE A 283 -12.27 3.10 -6.21
N GLY A 284 -13.60 3.23 -6.19
CA GLY A 284 -14.42 2.90 -5.02
C GLY A 284 -14.24 1.44 -4.58
N LEU A 285 -14.36 0.49 -5.52
CA LEU A 285 -14.11 -0.93 -5.25
C LEU A 285 -12.66 -1.20 -4.83
N ALA A 286 -11.69 -0.65 -5.56
CA ALA A 286 -10.27 -0.78 -5.25
C ALA A 286 -9.96 -0.25 -3.84
N SER A 287 -10.58 0.85 -3.42
CA SER A 287 -10.34 1.45 -2.10
C SER A 287 -10.66 0.48 -0.96
N LEU A 288 -11.76 -0.27 -1.07
CA LEU A 288 -12.16 -1.28 -0.09
C LEU A 288 -11.20 -2.47 -0.13
N LEU A 289 -10.95 -3.02 -1.31
CA LEU A 289 -10.08 -4.19 -1.47
C LEU A 289 -8.65 -3.91 -0.98
N LEU A 290 -8.11 -2.75 -1.28
CA LEU A 290 -6.77 -2.34 -0.85
C LEU A 290 -6.69 -2.03 0.65
N ALA A 291 -7.78 -1.51 1.25
CA ALA A 291 -7.83 -1.34 2.70
C ALA A 291 -7.84 -2.69 3.43
N LEU A 292 -8.59 -3.68 2.92
CA LEU A 292 -8.62 -5.04 3.45
C LEU A 292 -7.27 -5.75 3.23
N ALA A 293 -6.72 -5.67 2.02
CA ALA A 293 -5.42 -6.24 1.70
C ALA A 293 -4.32 -5.61 2.57
N GLY A 294 -4.30 -4.29 2.71
CA GLY A 294 -3.37 -3.59 3.60
C GLY A 294 -3.51 -4.04 5.06
N GLY A 295 -4.74 -4.23 5.54
CA GLY A 295 -5.02 -4.73 6.89
C GLY A 295 -4.51 -6.16 7.13
N TRP A 296 -4.60 -7.02 6.12
CA TRP A 296 -4.04 -8.37 6.12
C TRP A 296 -2.52 -8.36 6.08
N MET A 297 -1.94 -7.59 5.15
CA MET A 297 -0.49 -7.43 5.00
C MET A 297 0.15 -6.88 6.28
N MET A 298 -0.48 -5.90 6.93
CA MET A 298 -0.04 -5.38 8.22
C MET A 298 -0.28 -6.36 9.39
N GLY A 299 -1.25 -7.26 9.28
CA GLY A 299 -1.77 -8.09 10.38
C GLY A 299 -1.07 -9.43 10.65
N SER A 300 -0.05 -9.81 9.88
CA SER A 300 0.67 -11.08 10.10
C SER A 300 1.59 -11.01 11.33
N SER A 301 1.06 -11.37 12.49
CA SER A 301 1.83 -12.06 13.53
C SER A 301 0.90 -13.13 14.11
N THR A 302 0.92 -14.31 13.49
CA THR A 302 0.27 -15.52 14.01
C THR A 302 1.05 -15.99 15.23
N ALA A 303 0.93 -15.28 16.34
CA ALA A 303 1.22 -15.79 17.67
C ALA A 303 -0.12 -16.06 18.36
N VAL A 304 -0.82 -17.08 17.87
CA VAL A 304 -1.88 -17.74 18.64
C VAL A 304 -1.16 -18.50 19.75
N HIS A 305 -0.74 -17.81 20.81
CA HIS A 305 -0.41 -18.45 22.07
C HIS A 305 -1.72 -18.98 22.63
N ILE A 306 -2.02 -20.25 22.31
CA ILE A 306 -2.99 -21.05 23.07
C ILE A 306 -2.34 -21.26 24.44
N GLY A 307 -2.52 -20.26 25.31
CA GLY A 307 -2.29 -20.41 26.74
C GLY A 307 -3.28 -21.46 27.23
N ARG A 308 -2.78 -22.69 27.37
CA ARG A 308 -3.43 -23.77 28.11
C ARG A 308 -3.85 -23.21 29.48
N PRO A 309 -5.11 -23.36 29.92
CA PRO A 309 -5.47 -22.98 31.27
C PRO A 309 -4.73 -23.92 32.22
N GLU A 310 -3.70 -23.42 32.89
CA GLU A 310 -3.13 -24.12 34.04
C GLU A 310 -4.22 -24.17 35.11
N GLY A 311 -4.75 -25.37 35.29
CA GLY A 311 -5.78 -25.65 36.26
C GLY A 311 -5.33 -25.29 37.67
N LEU A 312 -6.27 -24.76 38.44
CA LEU A 312 -6.20 -24.70 39.88
C LEU A 312 -5.77 -26.06 40.45
N GLY A 313 -4.52 -26.17 40.87
CA GLY A 313 -4.10 -27.13 41.88
C GLY A 313 -4.08 -26.41 43.23
N LYS A 314 -5.19 -26.50 43.97
CA LYS A 314 -5.18 -26.22 45.40
C LYS A 314 -4.36 -27.33 46.07
N PHE A 315 -3.28 -26.95 46.75
CA PHE A 315 -2.75 -27.70 47.88
C PHE A 315 -2.85 -26.78 49.09
N ASP A 316 -3.86 -27.04 49.89
CA ASP A 316 -3.91 -26.96 51.36
C ASP A 316 -5.05 -27.87 51.82
#